data_AF-A0A7V9JS02-F1
#
_entry.id   AF-A0A7V9JS02-F1
#
_cell.length_a   1.000
_cell.length_b   1.000
_cell.length_c   1.000
_cell.angle_alpha   90.00
_cell.angle_beta   90.00
_cell.angle_gamma   90.00
#
_symmetry.space_group_name_H-M   'P 1'
#
loop_
_entity.id
_entity.type
_entity.pdbx_description
1 polymer ?
#
loop_
_entity_poly.entity_id
_entity_poly.type
_entity_poly.pdbx_seq_one_letter_code
_entity_poly.pdbx_strand_id
1 'polypeptide(L)'
;MSARIDTSTLRRTARAHSAMFALYRYRYLLLFTLIGFLSIVLEVVLVRCLPAAWPGAVKTLTGFTCGMVFAFYANAILNFKMPRRYFLKTFALFCAISCLSYSLNVVASRAIPRLCDVPYPLDRFATAGLFFLLAYFLHRRFTFDKARKLGVAIYAAEGEDVDTVFGKIGWQLDHVHVDLVDQTMDPAARTVDLEQIDRARKLWPRLRLNIHLMSKTPLMWLPQLWGRIDGALIHLDIADDPWEVIAQCRIHGKKVGVVWTRGVPASAILPFLPHIDMAMVLGVADPGRSGQTMMAEAVEMSRVLEALASRYRVDTVFDGGLTLSNSTRIPAQYIISSSGVLQSDRPLHTVFCLITGRHGADT
;
A
#
# COMPACT_ATOMS: atom_id res chain seq x y z
N MET A 1 -18.22 -33.83 0.46
CA MET A 1 -17.88 -33.95 -0.99
C MET A 1 -16.99 -32.78 -1.37
N SER A 2 -15.70 -33.03 -1.54
CA SER A 2 -14.72 -32.00 -1.95
C SER A 2 -14.98 -31.64 -3.42
N ALA A 3 -15.47 -30.43 -3.67
CA ALA A 3 -15.54 -29.91 -5.02
C ALA A 3 -14.11 -29.64 -5.50
N ARG A 4 -13.55 -30.56 -6.29
CA ARG A 4 -12.32 -30.28 -7.06
C ARG A 4 -12.60 -29.07 -7.93
N ILE A 5 -12.02 -27.94 -7.56
CA ILE A 5 -12.05 -26.72 -8.36
C ILE A 5 -11.37 -27.04 -9.69
N ASP A 6 -12.14 -26.99 -10.77
CA ASP A 6 -11.65 -27.28 -12.11
C ASP A 6 -10.57 -26.26 -12.51
N THR A 7 -9.34 -26.76 -12.62
CA THR A 7 -8.14 -26.01 -13.02
C THR A 7 -8.29 -25.33 -14.39
N SER A 8 -9.18 -25.82 -15.26
CA SER A 8 -9.46 -25.23 -16.57
C SER A 8 -10.27 -23.93 -16.46
N THR A 9 -11.23 -23.90 -15.54
CA THR A 9 -12.07 -22.73 -15.23
C THR A 9 -11.26 -21.65 -14.53
N LEU A 10 -10.36 -22.03 -13.60
CA LEU A 10 -9.36 -21.14 -12.99
C LEU A 10 -8.42 -20.51 -14.04
N ARG A 11 -8.00 -21.27 -15.07
CA ARG A 11 -7.14 -20.75 -16.15
C ARG A 11 -7.87 -19.79 -17.09
N ARG A 12 -9.16 -20.01 -17.35
CA ARG A 12 -9.98 -19.12 -18.20
C ARG A 12 -10.34 -17.81 -17.51
N THR A 13 -10.74 -17.84 -16.24
CA THR A 13 -10.89 -16.62 -15.42
C THR A 13 -9.55 -15.92 -15.22
N ALA A 14 -8.45 -16.65 -15.01
CA ALA A 14 -7.11 -16.05 -14.95
C ALA A 14 -6.68 -15.33 -16.23
N ARG A 15 -7.11 -15.78 -17.43
CA ARG A 15 -6.80 -15.12 -18.71
C ARG A 15 -7.61 -13.86 -18.96
N ALA A 16 -8.92 -13.85 -18.72
CA ALA A 16 -9.73 -12.62 -18.81
C ALA A 16 -9.36 -11.62 -17.71
N HIS A 17 -9.05 -12.11 -16.51
CA HIS A 17 -8.44 -11.32 -15.45
C HIS A 17 -7.01 -10.89 -15.78
N SER A 18 -6.28 -11.51 -16.71
CA SER A 18 -4.87 -11.19 -16.98
C SER A 18 -4.64 -9.80 -17.58
N ALA A 19 -5.53 -9.35 -18.48
CA ALA A 19 -5.42 -8.02 -19.08
C ALA A 19 -5.82 -6.93 -18.08
N MET A 20 -6.93 -7.14 -17.36
CA MET A 20 -7.36 -6.27 -16.26
C MET A 20 -6.33 -6.26 -15.12
N PHE A 21 -5.66 -7.39 -14.88
CA PHE A 21 -4.55 -7.54 -13.93
C PHE A 21 -3.30 -6.83 -14.40
N ALA A 22 -2.92 -6.93 -15.67
CA ALA A 22 -1.79 -6.19 -16.22
C ALA A 22 -2.04 -4.68 -16.13
N LEU A 23 -3.24 -4.23 -16.53
CA LEU A 23 -3.69 -2.85 -16.39
C LEU A 23 -3.67 -2.40 -14.92
N TYR A 24 -4.11 -3.23 -13.98
CA TYR A 24 -4.10 -2.94 -12.55
C TYR A 24 -2.68 -2.90 -11.96
N ARG A 25 -1.86 -3.92 -12.25
CA ARG A 25 -0.49 -4.07 -11.76
C ARG A 25 0.40 -2.93 -12.25
N TYR A 26 0.22 -2.53 -13.51
CA TYR A 26 0.96 -1.45 -14.13
C TYR A 26 0.19 -0.13 -14.12
N ARG A 27 -0.95 0.00 -13.40
CA ARG A 27 -1.78 1.22 -13.43
C ARG A 27 -0.99 2.48 -13.09
N TYR A 28 -0.10 2.37 -12.10
CA TYR A 28 0.72 3.47 -11.65
C TYR A 28 1.67 3.90 -12.75
N LEU A 29 2.27 2.96 -13.46
CA LEU A 29 3.15 3.21 -14.60
C LEU A 29 2.36 3.78 -15.79
N LEU A 30 1.23 3.17 -16.16
CA LEU A 30 0.39 3.60 -17.28
C LEU A 30 -0.09 5.04 -17.09
N LEU A 31 -0.63 5.35 -15.91
CA LEU A 31 -1.13 6.69 -15.62
C LEU A 31 0.02 7.69 -15.45
N PHE A 32 1.17 7.28 -14.87
CA PHE A 32 2.37 8.12 -14.81
C PHE A 32 2.90 8.46 -16.22
N THR A 33 2.85 7.49 -17.14
CA THR A 33 3.22 7.67 -18.56
C THR A 33 2.27 8.61 -19.27
N LEU A 34 0.96 8.42 -19.11
CA LEU A 34 -0.05 9.31 -19.69
C LEU A 34 0.10 10.75 -19.17
N ILE A 35 0.28 10.93 -17.86
CA ILE A 35 0.50 12.25 -17.26
C ILE A 35 1.81 12.87 -17.75
N GLY A 36 2.89 12.09 -17.85
CA GLY A 36 4.17 12.53 -18.39
C GLY A 36 4.05 12.98 -19.86
N PHE A 37 3.31 12.25 -20.68
CA PHE A 37 3.02 12.64 -22.06
C PHE A 37 2.24 13.96 -22.12
N LEU A 38 1.15 14.09 -21.35
CA LEU A 38 0.36 15.32 -21.28
C LEU A 38 1.18 16.52 -20.78
N SER A 39 2.12 16.30 -19.86
CA SER A 39 3.05 17.31 -19.37
C SER A 39 3.97 17.83 -20.49
N ILE A 40 4.50 16.95 -21.33
CA ILE A 40 5.32 17.32 -22.48
C ILE A 40 4.49 18.09 -23.52
N VAL A 41 3.25 17.65 -23.79
CA VAL A 41 2.34 18.37 -24.69
C VAL A 41 2.08 19.78 -24.16
N LEU A 42 1.80 19.93 -22.86
CA LEU A 42 1.62 21.22 -22.20
C LEU A 42 2.86 22.11 -22.34
N GLU A 43 4.05 21.57 -22.08
CA GLU A 43 5.33 22.27 -22.26
C GLU A 43 5.48 22.82 -23.69
N VAL A 44 5.27 21.97 -24.71
CA VAL A 44 5.41 22.36 -26.12
C VAL A 44 4.41 23.45 -26.51
N VAL A 45 3.16 23.34 -26.06
CA VAL A 45 2.12 24.36 -26.31
C VAL A 45 2.49 25.68 -25.63
N LEU A 46 2.89 25.65 -24.35
CA LEU A 46 3.27 26.84 -23.61
C LEU A 46 4.45 27.57 -24.26
N VAL A 47 5.51 26.85 -24.64
CA VAL A 47 6.69 27.44 -25.31
C VAL A 47 6.30 28.18 -26.59
N ARG A 48 5.30 27.67 -27.35
CA ARG A 48 4.79 28.32 -28.56
C ARG A 48 3.92 29.54 -28.27
N CYS A 49 3.19 29.54 -27.16
CA CYS A 49 2.34 30.66 -26.75
C CYS A 49 3.11 31.80 -26.07
N LEU A 50 4.33 31.54 -25.56
CA LEU A 50 5.14 32.56 -24.88
C LEU A 50 5.68 33.65 -25.86
N PRO A 51 5.76 34.92 -25.41
CA PRO A 51 6.12 36.05 -26.27
C PRO A 51 7.39 35.83 -27.08
N ALA A 52 7.38 36.15 -28.37
CA ALA A 52 8.53 35.99 -29.27
C ALA A 52 9.81 36.65 -28.72
N ALA A 53 9.68 37.78 -28.03
CA ALA A 53 10.77 38.55 -27.45
C ALA A 53 11.53 37.86 -26.29
N TRP A 54 10.95 36.82 -25.67
CA TRP A 54 11.62 36.12 -24.58
C TRP A 54 12.78 35.27 -25.09
N PRO A 55 13.93 35.23 -24.38
CA PRO A 55 15.04 34.35 -24.75
C PRO A 55 14.59 32.87 -24.80
N GLY A 56 15.08 32.11 -25.78
CA GLY A 56 14.68 30.71 -25.98
C GLY A 56 14.90 29.85 -24.73
N ALA A 57 16.01 30.05 -24.01
CA ALA A 57 16.30 29.36 -22.76
C ALA A 57 15.27 29.64 -21.66
N VAL A 58 14.79 30.88 -21.57
CA VAL A 58 13.76 31.28 -20.59
C VAL A 58 12.44 30.60 -20.94
N LYS A 59 12.05 30.57 -22.23
CA LYS A 59 10.84 29.86 -22.66
C LYS A 59 10.87 28.38 -22.31
N THR A 60 11.98 27.69 -22.64
CA THR A 60 12.15 26.28 -22.32
C THR A 60 12.09 26.03 -20.82
N LEU A 61 12.77 26.86 -20.02
CA LEU A 61 12.73 26.74 -18.56
C LEU A 61 11.31 26.92 -18.01
N THR A 62 10.58 27.94 -18.48
CA THR A 62 9.18 28.17 -18.08
C THR A 62 8.27 27.02 -18.49
N GLY A 63 8.41 26.51 -19.71
CA GLY A 63 7.65 25.35 -20.19
C GLY A 63 7.91 24.12 -19.33
N PHE A 64 9.18 23.80 -19.07
CA PHE A 64 9.58 22.66 -18.24
C PHE A 64 9.06 22.78 -16.80
N THR A 65 9.17 23.96 -16.18
CA THR A 65 8.68 24.14 -14.80
C THR A 65 7.16 24.00 -14.72
N CYS A 66 6.41 24.58 -15.66
CA CYS A 66 4.95 24.42 -15.74
C CYS A 66 4.56 22.95 -15.98
N GLY A 67 5.22 22.28 -16.91
CA GLY A 67 5.01 20.86 -17.20
C GLY A 67 5.29 19.98 -15.97
N MET A 68 6.40 20.22 -15.27
CA MET A 68 6.78 19.50 -14.05
C MET A 68 5.78 19.70 -12.92
N VAL A 69 5.33 20.94 -12.69
CA VAL A 69 4.29 21.27 -11.69
C VAL A 69 2.98 20.55 -12.03
N PHE A 70 2.53 20.61 -13.28
CA PHE A 70 1.36 19.87 -13.74
C PHE A 70 1.52 18.35 -13.51
N ALA A 71 2.65 17.78 -13.92
CA ALA A 71 2.92 16.35 -13.78
C ALA A 71 2.90 15.92 -12.31
N PHE A 72 3.46 16.73 -11.41
CA PHE A 72 3.40 16.49 -9.97
C PHE A 72 1.96 16.48 -9.47
N TYR A 73 1.19 17.55 -9.70
CA TYR A 73 -0.17 17.67 -9.17
C TYR A 73 -1.08 16.56 -9.71
N ALA A 74 -1.01 16.27 -11.01
CA ALA A 74 -1.77 15.19 -11.62
C ALA A 74 -1.40 13.83 -11.02
N ASN A 75 -0.10 13.53 -10.84
CA ASN A 75 0.31 12.27 -10.21
C ASN A 75 -0.06 12.19 -8.73
N ALA A 76 0.13 13.27 -7.98
CA ALA A 76 -0.18 13.33 -6.56
C ALA A 76 -1.68 13.15 -6.30
N ILE A 77 -2.56 13.71 -7.14
CA ILE A 77 -4.02 13.69 -6.93
C ILE A 77 -4.68 12.49 -7.62
N LEU A 78 -4.34 12.21 -8.87
CA LEU A 78 -5.04 11.22 -9.68
C LEU A 78 -4.42 9.82 -9.58
N ASN A 79 -3.09 9.75 -9.56
CA ASN A 79 -2.36 8.49 -9.65
C ASN A 79 -2.09 7.88 -8.26
N PHE A 80 -1.33 8.57 -7.42
CA PHE A 80 -0.86 8.05 -6.14
C PHE A 80 -1.71 8.47 -4.94
N LYS A 81 -2.56 9.48 -5.10
CA LYS A 81 -3.50 9.98 -4.08
C LYS A 81 -2.82 10.32 -2.76
N MET A 82 -1.80 11.16 -2.86
CA MET A 82 -1.01 11.58 -1.72
C MET A 82 -1.87 12.36 -0.71
N PRO A 83 -1.67 12.15 0.60
CA PRO A 83 -2.24 13.02 1.62
C PRO A 83 -1.66 14.44 1.53
N ARG A 84 -2.50 15.47 1.62
CA ARG A 84 -2.10 16.89 1.51
C ARG A 84 -0.96 17.28 2.45
N ARG A 85 -0.89 16.72 3.65
CA ARG A 85 0.18 17.00 4.64
C ARG A 85 1.59 16.68 4.15
N TYR A 86 1.73 15.73 3.23
CA TYR A 86 3.04 15.33 2.69
C TYR A 86 3.40 16.07 1.40
N PHE A 87 2.50 16.89 0.85
CA PHE A 87 2.65 17.48 -0.49
C PHE A 87 3.95 18.25 -0.66
N LEU A 88 4.36 19.08 0.31
CA LEU A 88 5.56 19.90 0.15
C LEU A 88 6.82 19.04 0.05
N LYS A 89 6.96 18.04 0.92
CA LYS A 89 8.08 17.09 0.91
C LYS A 89 8.07 16.24 -0.37
N THR A 90 6.90 15.72 -0.75
CA THR A 90 6.69 14.95 -1.97
C THR A 90 7.01 15.79 -3.21
N PHE A 91 6.62 17.07 -3.24
CA PHE A 91 6.92 17.99 -4.34
C PHE A 91 8.41 18.26 -4.47
N ALA A 92 9.10 18.58 -3.38
CA ALA A 92 10.53 18.82 -3.39
C ALA A 92 11.30 17.60 -3.93
N LEU A 93 10.93 16.40 -3.49
CA LEU A 93 11.53 15.16 -3.95
C LEU A 93 11.17 14.84 -5.41
N PHE A 94 9.95 15.17 -5.84
CA PHE A 94 9.53 15.04 -7.24
C PHE A 94 10.38 15.93 -8.15
N CYS A 95 10.58 17.19 -7.77
CA CYS A 95 11.44 18.13 -8.49
C CYS A 95 12.88 17.60 -8.57
N ALA A 96 13.45 17.14 -7.44
CA ALA A 96 14.82 16.64 -7.41
C ALA A 96 15.04 15.45 -8.37
N ILE A 97 14.16 14.44 -8.34
CA ILE A 97 14.26 13.27 -9.21
C ILE A 97 14.01 13.65 -10.69
N SER A 98 13.06 14.55 -10.96
CA SER A 98 12.74 14.99 -12.32
C SER A 98 13.90 15.77 -12.95
N CYS A 99 14.51 16.69 -12.20
CA CYS A 99 15.68 17.44 -12.65
C CYS A 99 16.90 16.53 -12.87
N LEU A 100 17.11 15.54 -12.00
CA LEU A 100 18.17 14.55 -12.17
C LEU A 100 17.95 13.72 -13.45
N SER A 101 16.73 13.21 -13.66
CA SER A 101 16.38 12.44 -14.86
C SER A 101 16.55 13.25 -16.13
N TYR A 102 16.09 14.51 -16.15
CA TYR A 102 16.30 15.42 -17.26
C TYR A 102 17.78 15.65 -17.56
N SER A 103 18.60 15.89 -16.53
CA SER A 103 20.04 16.11 -16.67
C SER A 103 20.75 14.88 -17.24
N LEU A 104 20.43 13.69 -16.72
CA LEU A 104 20.97 12.42 -17.22
C LEU A 104 20.57 12.18 -18.68
N ASN A 105 19.32 12.46 -19.04
CA ASN A 105 18.83 12.34 -20.42
C ASN A 105 19.58 13.28 -21.38
N VAL A 106 19.80 14.54 -21.00
CA VAL A 106 20.57 15.50 -21.80
C VAL A 106 22.02 15.05 -22.00
N VAL A 107 22.67 14.54 -20.94
CA VAL A 107 24.04 14.03 -21.03
C VAL A 107 24.11 12.79 -21.93
N ALA A 108 23.21 11.83 -21.72
CA ALA A 108 23.15 10.60 -22.50
C ALA A 108 22.90 10.86 -23.99
N SER A 109 21.92 11.72 -24.31
CA SER A 109 21.60 12.12 -25.69
C SER A 109 22.77 12.80 -26.42
N ARG A 110 23.75 13.36 -25.70
CA ARG A 110 24.95 13.96 -26.28
C ARG A 110 26.12 12.98 -26.41
N ALA A 111 26.16 11.97 -25.55
CA ALA A 111 27.27 11.02 -25.45
C ALA A 111 27.07 9.77 -26.32
N ILE A 112 25.84 9.22 -26.38
CA ILE A 112 25.56 7.93 -27.01
C ILE A 112 25.74 7.95 -28.54
N PRO A 113 25.36 9.01 -29.28
CA PRO A 113 25.65 9.08 -30.72
C PRO A 113 27.15 9.04 -31.04
N ARG A 114 28.03 9.31 -30.07
CA ARG A 114 29.49 9.23 -30.23
C ARG A 114 30.05 7.83 -29.97
N LEU A 115 29.24 6.95 -29.38
CA LEU A 115 29.66 5.61 -28.92
C LEU A 115 29.00 4.49 -29.74
N CYS A 116 27.78 4.71 -30.22
CA CYS A 116 27.00 3.73 -30.97
C CYS A 116 26.52 4.35 -32.29
N ASP A 117 26.77 3.68 -33.41
CA ASP A 117 26.38 4.13 -34.77
C ASP A 117 24.89 3.83 -35.04
N VAL A 118 24.01 4.43 -34.22
CA VAL A 118 22.56 4.22 -34.24
C VAL A 118 21.88 5.46 -34.81
N PRO A 119 20.82 5.34 -35.63
CA PRO A 119 20.10 6.50 -36.15
C PRO A 119 19.61 7.43 -35.02
N TYR A 120 19.91 8.73 -35.12
CA TYR A 120 19.67 9.74 -34.09
C TYR A 120 18.23 9.75 -33.50
N PRO A 121 17.14 9.56 -34.28
CA PRO A 121 15.80 9.50 -33.70
C PRO A 121 15.56 8.29 -32.79
N LEU A 122 16.15 7.14 -33.11
CA LEU A 122 16.01 5.89 -32.35
C LEU A 122 16.77 5.96 -31.02
N ASP A 123 17.98 6.51 -31.02
CA ASP A 123 18.78 6.72 -29.80
C ASP A 123 18.06 7.64 -28.80
N ARG A 124 17.55 8.78 -29.29
CA ARG A 124 16.81 9.73 -28.44
C ARG A 124 15.55 9.12 -27.82
N PHE A 125 14.84 8.28 -28.58
CA PHE A 125 13.66 7.60 -28.06
C PHE A 125 14.03 6.55 -27.00
N ALA A 126 15.08 5.75 -27.25
CA ALA A 126 15.56 4.73 -26.33
C ALA A 126 16.05 5.32 -25.00
N THR A 127 16.88 6.37 -25.07
CA THR A 127 17.42 7.07 -23.90
C THR A 127 16.32 7.74 -23.09
N ALA A 128 15.38 8.44 -23.74
CA ALA A 128 14.23 9.04 -23.06
C ALA A 128 13.37 7.98 -22.38
N GLY A 129 13.10 6.84 -23.03
CA GLY A 129 12.35 5.72 -22.45
C GLY A 129 13.05 5.12 -21.22
N LEU A 130 14.37 4.91 -21.29
CA LEU A 130 15.15 4.36 -20.18
C LEU A 130 15.13 5.28 -18.95
N PHE A 131 15.45 6.56 -19.13
CA PHE A 131 15.47 7.52 -18.02
C PHE A 131 14.07 7.85 -17.49
N PHE A 132 13.05 7.76 -18.34
CA PHE A 132 11.66 7.81 -17.90
C PHE A 132 11.32 6.64 -16.97
N LEU A 133 11.67 5.41 -17.34
CA LEU A 133 11.45 4.23 -16.49
C LEU A 133 12.22 4.33 -15.18
N LEU A 134 13.50 4.74 -15.22
CA LEU A 134 14.31 4.98 -14.04
C LEU A 134 13.67 6.02 -13.11
N ALA A 135 13.24 7.16 -13.67
CA ALA A 135 12.55 8.21 -12.91
C ALA A 135 11.25 7.69 -12.29
N TYR A 136 10.45 6.94 -13.04
CA TYR A 136 9.25 6.29 -12.52
C TYR A 136 9.57 5.40 -11.32
N PHE A 137 10.59 4.54 -11.41
CA PHE A 137 10.98 3.66 -10.30
C PHE A 137 11.41 4.47 -9.07
N LEU A 138 12.20 5.54 -9.26
CA LEU A 138 12.61 6.42 -8.17
C LEU A 138 11.42 7.14 -7.54
N HIS A 139 10.49 7.68 -8.34
CA HIS A 139 9.28 8.32 -7.83
C HIS A 139 8.37 7.36 -7.09
N ARG A 140 8.16 6.15 -7.63
CA ARG A 140 7.34 5.13 -6.99
C ARG A 140 7.92 4.69 -5.65
N ARG A 141 9.25 4.63 -5.56
CA ARG A 141 9.96 4.20 -4.34
C ARG A 141 10.07 5.30 -3.29
N PHE A 142 10.36 6.53 -3.71
CA PHE A 142 10.75 7.59 -2.78
C PHE A 142 9.75 8.76 -2.74
N THR A 143 9.21 9.17 -3.89
CA THR A 143 8.29 10.33 -3.95
C THR A 143 6.89 10.01 -3.44
N PHE A 144 6.35 8.88 -3.88
CA PHE A 144 4.96 8.47 -3.62
C PHE A 144 4.88 7.25 -2.70
N ASP A 145 5.71 7.24 -1.66
CA ASP A 145 5.86 6.16 -0.69
C ASP A 145 4.66 6.03 0.28
N LYS A 146 3.86 7.10 0.42
CA LYS A 146 2.67 7.19 1.28
C LYS A 146 1.34 6.90 0.60
N ALA A 147 1.36 6.15 -0.51
CA ALA A 147 0.11 5.66 -1.12
C ALA A 147 -0.58 4.66 -0.17
N ARG A 148 -1.92 4.68 -0.16
CA ARG A 148 -2.71 3.70 0.61
C ARG A 148 -2.45 2.28 0.12
N LYS A 149 -2.44 1.33 1.05
CA LYS A 149 -2.20 -0.09 0.82
C LYS A 149 -3.33 -0.91 1.44
N LEU A 150 -3.95 -1.78 0.65
CA LEU A 150 -5.05 -2.63 1.11
C LEU A 150 -4.55 -4.04 1.42
N GLY A 151 -5.04 -4.58 2.52
CA GLY A 151 -4.92 -5.97 2.90
C GLY A 151 -6.30 -6.58 3.18
N VAL A 152 -6.35 -7.90 3.17
CA VAL A 152 -7.49 -8.69 3.62
C VAL A 152 -7.00 -9.53 4.80
N ALA A 153 -7.80 -9.58 5.85
CA ALA A 153 -7.62 -10.45 7.00
C ALA A 153 -8.09 -11.87 6.68
N ILE A 154 -7.26 -12.84 7.04
CA ILE A 154 -7.50 -14.27 6.96
C ILE A 154 -7.31 -14.83 8.37
N TYR A 155 -8.19 -15.71 8.82
CA TYR A 155 -8.04 -16.30 10.15
C TYR A 155 -7.04 -17.47 10.15
N ALA A 156 -6.13 -17.50 11.12
CA ALA A 156 -5.32 -18.66 11.44
C ALA A 156 -6.11 -19.65 12.30
N ALA A 157 -7.23 -20.16 11.76
CA ALA A 157 -8.19 -20.96 12.50
C ALA A 157 -8.78 -22.10 11.67
N GLU A 158 -9.19 -23.17 12.35
CA GLU A 158 -9.84 -24.31 11.70
C GLU A 158 -11.10 -23.88 10.91
N GLY A 159 -11.22 -24.42 9.70
CA GLY A 159 -12.33 -24.13 8.79
C GLY A 159 -12.21 -22.79 8.04
N GLU A 160 -11.12 -22.05 8.20
CA GLU A 160 -10.82 -20.94 7.29
C GLU A 160 -10.53 -21.46 5.87
N ASP A 161 -11.13 -20.84 4.86
CA ASP A 161 -10.92 -21.20 3.45
C ASP A 161 -10.12 -20.11 2.72
N VAL A 162 -8.80 -20.16 2.91
CA VAL A 162 -7.85 -19.23 2.29
C VAL A 162 -7.87 -19.32 0.76
N ASP A 163 -8.17 -20.49 0.21
CA ASP A 163 -8.28 -20.72 -1.23
C ASP A 163 -9.47 -19.99 -1.83
N THR A 164 -10.62 -20.01 -1.15
CA THR A 164 -11.80 -19.24 -1.56
C THR A 164 -11.54 -17.74 -1.47
N VAL A 165 -10.87 -17.27 -0.41
CA VAL A 165 -10.45 -15.86 -0.29
C VAL A 165 -9.58 -15.47 -1.48
N PHE A 166 -8.54 -16.27 -1.77
CA PHE A 166 -7.67 -16.06 -2.93
C PHE A 166 -8.43 -16.14 -4.26
N GLY A 167 -9.38 -17.06 -4.41
CA GLY A 167 -10.21 -17.20 -5.62
C GLY A 167 -11.01 -15.94 -5.93
N LYS A 168 -11.49 -15.23 -4.89
CA LYS A 168 -12.26 -13.98 -5.04
C LYS A 168 -11.39 -12.77 -5.37
N ILE A 169 -10.22 -12.63 -4.73
CA ILE A 169 -9.43 -11.39 -4.78
C ILE A 169 -8.10 -11.53 -5.53
N GLY A 170 -7.60 -12.75 -5.72
CA GLY A 170 -6.34 -13.07 -6.37
C GLY A 170 -5.12 -12.38 -5.74
N TRP A 171 -4.23 -11.91 -6.60
CA TRP A 171 -2.97 -11.24 -6.32
C TRP A 171 -3.11 -9.72 -6.07
N GLN A 172 -4.32 -9.19 -5.92
CA GLN A 172 -4.60 -7.76 -6.03
C GLN A 172 -4.33 -6.97 -4.74
N LEU A 173 -3.88 -7.64 -3.69
CA LEU A 173 -3.56 -7.05 -2.38
C LEU A 173 -2.15 -6.45 -2.34
N ASP A 174 -1.96 -5.45 -1.47
CA ASP A 174 -0.64 -4.88 -1.17
C ASP A 174 0.07 -5.63 -0.02
N HIS A 175 -0.70 -6.28 0.85
CA HIS A 175 -0.22 -7.10 1.97
C HIS A 175 -1.29 -8.13 2.39
N VAL A 176 -0.85 -9.13 3.14
CA VAL A 176 -1.72 -10.13 3.76
C VAL A 176 -1.77 -9.84 5.26
N HIS A 177 -2.96 -9.80 5.82
CA HIS A 177 -3.19 -9.69 7.25
C HIS A 177 -3.72 -11.05 7.74
N VAL A 178 -3.18 -11.55 8.85
CA VAL A 178 -3.61 -12.83 9.40
C VAL A 178 -4.02 -12.63 10.84
N ASP A 179 -5.26 -12.97 11.16
CA ASP A 179 -5.80 -12.88 12.51
C ASP A 179 -5.60 -14.21 13.22
N LEU A 180 -4.81 -14.22 14.29
CA LEU A 180 -4.75 -15.34 15.22
C LEU A 180 -5.48 -14.92 16.49
N VAL A 181 -6.64 -15.54 16.71
CA VAL A 181 -7.48 -15.32 17.89
C VAL A 181 -7.45 -16.61 18.70
N ASP A 182 -7.02 -16.53 19.95
CA ASP A 182 -7.08 -17.67 20.85
C ASP A 182 -8.11 -17.46 21.98
N GLN A 183 -8.32 -18.52 22.76
CA GLN A 183 -9.29 -18.53 23.85
C GLN A 183 -8.97 -17.56 24.99
N THR A 184 -7.73 -17.08 25.09
CA THR A 184 -7.34 -16.09 26.10
C THR A 184 -7.89 -14.70 25.75
N MET A 185 -8.15 -14.43 24.47
CA MET A 185 -8.76 -13.18 24.00
C MET A 185 -10.28 -13.28 23.79
N ASP A 186 -10.75 -14.33 23.10
CA ASP A 186 -12.19 -14.62 22.96
C ASP A 186 -12.45 -16.08 23.34
N PRO A 187 -13.17 -16.36 24.44
CA PRO A 187 -13.51 -17.73 24.83
C PRO A 187 -14.25 -18.53 23.75
N ALA A 188 -14.90 -17.85 22.80
CA ALA A 188 -15.57 -18.47 21.66
C ALA A 188 -14.66 -18.68 20.44
N ALA A 189 -13.35 -18.41 20.55
CA ALA A 189 -12.40 -18.57 19.46
C ALA A 189 -12.34 -20.01 18.96
N ARG A 190 -12.31 -20.16 17.63
CA ARG A 190 -12.01 -21.42 16.96
C ARG A 190 -10.59 -21.87 17.29
N THR A 191 -10.34 -23.18 17.21
CA THR A 191 -8.99 -23.73 17.34
C THR A 191 -8.03 -23.07 16.35
N VAL A 192 -6.88 -22.64 16.84
CA VAL A 192 -5.84 -22.02 16.01
C VAL A 192 -5.24 -23.07 15.09
N ASP A 193 -5.21 -22.77 13.79
CA ASP A 193 -4.61 -23.60 12.75
C ASP A 193 -3.53 -22.79 12.01
N LEU A 194 -2.27 -23.10 12.31
CA LEU A 194 -1.13 -22.41 11.72
C LEU A 194 -0.88 -22.81 10.26
N GLU A 195 -1.48 -23.91 9.77
CA GLU A 195 -1.37 -24.31 8.35
C GLU A 195 -2.03 -23.30 7.43
N GLN A 196 -3.04 -22.56 7.92
CA GLN A 196 -3.67 -21.47 7.16
C GLN A 196 -2.68 -20.35 6.85
N ILE A 197 -1.71 -20.10 7.74
CA ILE A 197 -0.64 -19.13 7.52
C ILE A 197 0.30 -19.61 6.41
N ASP A 198 0.65 -20.90 6.42
CA ASP A 198 1.49 -21.51 5.39
C ASP A 198 0.77 -21.52 4.04
N ARG A 199 -0.55 -21.75 4.05
CA ARG A 199 -1.40 -21.69 2.86
C ARG A 199 -1.44 -20.28 2.29
N ALA A 200 -1.67 -19.27 3.12
CA ALA A 200 -1.63 -17.86 2.73
C ALA A 200 -0.25 -17.48 2.15
N ARG A 201 0.84 -17.92 2.79
CA ARG A 201 2.20 -17.68 2.29
C ARG A 201 2.44 -18.30 0.91
N LYS A 202 1.96 -19.53 0.68
CA LYS A 202 2.05 -20.20 -0.63
C LYS A 202 1.26 -19.45 -1.71
N LEU A 203 0.08 -18.94 -1.36
CA LEU A 203 -0.79 -18.20 -2.27
C LEU A 203 -0.30 -16.77 -2.53
N TRP A 204 0.40 -16.13 -1.59
CA TRP A 204 0.98 -14.78 -1.73
C TRP A 204 2.47 -14.72 -1.34
N PRO A 205 3.38 -15.41 -2.05
CA PRO A 205 4.77 -15.56 -1.61
C PRO A 205 5.60 -14.27 -1.71
N ARG A 206 5.10 -13.24 -2.39
CA ARG A 206 5.78 -11.95 -2.59
C ARG A 206 5.20 -10.82 -1.75
N LEU A 207 4.07 -11.04 -1.09
CA LEU A 207 3.45 -10.02 -0.25
C LEU A 207 3.97 -10.14 1.17
N ARG A 208 4.04 -9.00 1.86
CA ARG A 208 4.26 -9.00 3.31
C ARG A 208 3.05 -9.63 3.98
N LEU A 209 3.29 -10.56 4.89
CA LEU A 209 2.28 -11.20 5.72
C LEU A 209 2.55 -10.80 7.17
N ASN A 210 1.67 -9.98 7.70
CA ASN A 210 1.71 -9.58 9.11
C ASN A 210 0.63 -10.33 9.85
N ILE A 211 0.99 -10.90 11.00
CA ILE A 211 0.02 -11.53 11.89
C ILE A 211 -0.44 -10.53 12.94
N HIS A 212 -1.74 -10.50 13.20
CA HIS A 212 -2.36 -9.83 14.33
C HIS A 212 -2.66 -10.87 15.39
N LEU A 213 -1.90 -10.79 16.48
CA LEU A 213 -2.01 -11.68 17.63
C LEU A 213 -3.06 -11.14 18.59
N MET A 214 -4.28 -11.62 18.43
CA MET A 214 -5.37 -11.44 19.38
C MET A 214 -5.29 -12.54 20.45
N SER A 215 -4.26 -12.44 21.29
CA SER A 215 -3.96 -13.35 22.41
C SER A 215 -3.49 -12.51 23.61
N LYS A 216 -3.88 -12.89 24.83
CA LYS A 216 -3.35 -12.30 26.07
C LYS A 216 -1.94 -12.80 26.39
N THR A 217 -1.51 -13.90 25.79
CA THR A 217 -0.20 -14.53 26.02
C THR A 217 0.53 -14.77 24.69
N PRO A 218 0.83 -13.71 23.90
CA PRO A 218 1.42 -13.86 22.57
C PRO A 218 2.75 -14.61 22.54
N LEU A 219 3.56 -14.58 23.62
CA LEU A 219 4.87 -15.24 23.67
C LEU A 219 4.81 -16.75 23.40
N MET A 220 3.70 -17.41 23.75
CA MET A 220 3.53 -18.85 23.48
C MET A 220 3.43 -19.19 21.98
N TRP A 221 2.92 -18.25 21.17
CA TRP A 221 2.67 -18.44 19.74
C TRP A 221 3.90 -18.10 18.90
N LEU A 222 4.63 -17.06 19.30
CA LEU A 222 5.74 -16.49 18.55
C LEU A 222 6.78 -17.52 18.03
N PRO A 223 7.28 -18.49 18.84
CA PRO A 223 8.26 -19.47 18.37
C PRO A 223 7.81 -20.28 17.14
N GLN A 224 6.50 -20.51 17.01
CA GLN A 224 5.91 -21.30 15.92
C GLN A 224 5.70 -20.47 14.64
N LEU A 225 5.81 -19.14 14.74
CA LEU A 225 5.47 -18.18 13.69
C LEU A 225 6.69 -17.62 12.95
N TRP A 226 7.89 -17.73 13.53
CA TRP A 226 9.12 -17.13 12.96
C TRP A 226 9.43 -17.57 11.53
N GLY A 227 9.09 -18.79 11.14
CA GLY A 227 9.23 -19.25 9.75
C GLY A 227 8.12 -18.78 8.79
N ARG A 228 7.02 -18.24 9.31
CA ARG A 228 5.75 -18.06 8.57
C ARG A 228 5.43 -16.59 8.27
N ILE A 229 5.81 -15.68 9.17
CA ILE A 229 5.39 -14.27 9.15
C ILE A 229 6.55 -13.30 8.83
N ASP A 230 6.20 -12.10 8.36
CA ASP A 230 7.13 -10.98 8.18
C ASP A 230 7.11 -10.00 9.38
N GLY A 231 6.00 -9.96 10.11
CA GLY A 231 5.87 -9.16 11.32
C GLY A 231 4.64 -9.52 12.15
N ALA A 232 4.64 -9.06 13.40
CA ALA A 232 3.57 -9.29 14.37
C ALA A 232 2.98 -7.96 14.87
N LEU A 233 1.67 -7.95 15.10
CA LEU A 233 0.90 -6.86 15.70
C LEU A 233 0.30 -7.38 17.01
N ILE A 234 0.64 -6.74 18.13
CA ILE A 234 0.22 -7.18 19.46
C ILE A 234 -0.60 -6.11 20.17
N HIS A 235 -1.55 -6.54 21.00
CA HIS A 235 -2.30 -5.61 21.84
C HIS A 235 -1.45 -5.10 23.00
N LEU A 236 -1.78 -3.91 23.52
CA LEU A 236 -1.21 -3.41 24.78
C LEU A 236 -1.86 -4.03 26.03
N ASP A 237 -3.11 -4.45 25.90
CA ASP A 237 -3.85 -5.13 26.95
C ASP A 237 -3.60 -6.65 26.83
N ILE A 238 -2.39 -7.07 27.19
CA ILE A 238 -1.93 -8.47 27.23
C ILE A 238 -1.35 -8.78 28.62
N ALA A 239 -1.26 -10.07 28.96
CA ALA A 239 -0.68 -10.54 30.22
C ALA A 239 0.86 -10.61 30.16
N ASP A 240 1.42 -10.89 28.98
CA ASP A 240 2.87 -10.83 28.75
C ASP A 240 3.37 -9.38 28.78
N ASP A 241 4.66 -9.16 29.05
CA ASP A 241 5.27 -7.84 28.91
C ASP A 241 5.39 -7.44 27.42
N PRO A 242 4.73 -6.36 26.95
CA PRO A 242 4.84 -5.91 25.57
C PRO A 242 6.28 -5.63 25.13
N TRP A 243 7.17 -5.22 26.04
CA TRP A 243 8.58 -4.99 25.74
C TRP A 243 9.32 -6.28 25.43
N GLU A 244 9.03 -7.35 26.16
CA GLU A 244 9.59 -8.67 25.90
C GLU A 244 9.14 -9.17 24.52
N VAL A 245 7.85 -9.03 24.19
CA VAL A 245 7.34 -9.43 22.87
C VAL A 245 8.00 -8.63 21.74
N ILE A 246 8.16 -7.31 21.93
CA ILE A 246 8.88 -6.44 20.99
C ILE A 246 10.32 -6.92 20.81
N ALA A 247 11.03 -7.21 21.91
CA ALA A 247 12.41 -7.70 21.87
C ALA A 247 12.50 -9.04 21.12
N GLN A 248 11.61 -9.99 21.41
CA GLN A 248 11.57 -11.30 20.74
C GLN A 248 11.37 -11.15 19.23
N CYS A 249 10.45 -10.30 18.79
CA CYS A 249 10.26 -10.03 17.37
C CYS A 249 11.54 -9.47 16.72
N ARG A 250 12.20 -8.50 17.37
CA ARG A 250 13.42 -7.87 16.85
C ARG A 250 14.59 -8.84 16.76
N ILE A 251 14.81 -9.67 17.79
CA ILE A 251 15.87 -10.70 17.82
C ILE A 251 15.72 -11.68 16.64
N HIS A 252 14.48 -12.02 16.28
CA HIS A 252 14.19 -12.93 15.16
C HIS A 252 14.05 -12.20 13.80
N GLY A 253 14.48 -10.94 13.71
CA GLY A 253 14.46 -10.16 12.48
C GLY A 253 13.05 -9.85 11.95
N LYS A 254 12.04 -9.92 12.81
CA LYS A 254 10.64 -9.63 12.46
C LYS A 254 10.30 -8.18 12.72
N LYS A 255 9.39 -7.66 11.90
CA LYS A 255 8.75 -6.39 12.20
C LYS A 255 7.80 -6.56 13.38
N VAL A 256 7.62 -5.50 14.15
CA VAL A 256 6.69 -5.51 15.28
C VAL A 256 5.86 -4.25 15.29
N GLY A 257 4.60 -4.39 15.69
CA GLY A 257 3.72 -3.26 15.92
C GLY A 257 2.81 -3.49 17.10
N VAL A 258 2.21 -2.38 17.52
CA VAL A 258 1.31 -2.34 18.66
C VAL A 258 -0.08 -1.93 18.18
N VAL A 259 -1.08 -2.60 18.73
CA VAL A 259 -2.50 -2.41 18.44
C VAL A 259 -3.13 -1.62 19.57
N TRP A 260 -3.65 -0.44 19.22
CA TRP A 260 -4.59 0.28 20.06
C TRP A 260 -5.98 -0.33 19.88
N THR A 261 -6.69 -0.53 21.00
CA THR A 261 -8.07 -1.02 21.04
C THR A 261 -8.88 -0.14 21.98
N ARG A 262 -10.21 -0.24 21.90
CA ARG A 262 -11.13 0.46 22.80
C ARG A 262 -10.76 0.20 24.27
N GLY A 263 -10.84 1.24 25.09
CA GLY A 263 -10.52 1.19 26.52
C GLY A 263 -9.04 1.44 26.83
N VAL A 264 -8.14 1.35 25.84
CA VAL A 264 -6.74 1.73 26.02
C VAL A 264 -6.58 3.24 25.83
N PRO A 265 -5.96 3.99 26.76
CA PRO A 265 -5.70 5.42 26.56
C PRO A 265 -4.77 5.66 25.36
N ALA A 266 -5.02 6.71 24.58
CA ALA A 266 -4.19 7.07 23.43
C ALA A 266 -2.70 7.29 23.80
N SER A 267 -2.45 7.79 25.01
CA SER A 267 -1.10 8.00 25.54
C SER A 267 -0.31 6.71 25.76
N ALA A 268 -0.99 5.56 25.97
CA ALA A 268 -0.36 4.29 26.30
C ALA A 268 0.52 3.76 25.16
N ILE A 269 0.24 4.13 23.90
CA ILE A 269 1.05 3.70 22.75
C ILE A 269 2.33 4.53 22.57
N LEU A 270 2.37 5.76 23.11
CA LEU A 270 3.46 6.72 22.85
C LEU A 270 4.85 6.19 23.22
N PRO A 271 5.06 5.49 24.36
CA PRO A 271 6.37 4.96 24.72
C PRO A 271 6.90 3.93 23.72
N PHE A 272 6.03 3.23 23.01
CA PHE A 272 6.41 2.16 22.09
C PHE A 272 6.72 2.67 20.68
N LEU A 273 6.20 3.84 20.29
CA LEU A 273 6.36 4.37 18.93
C LEU A 273 7.82 4.42 18.41
N PRO A 274 8.84 4.74 19.21
CA PRO A 274 10.24 4.71 18.76
C PRO A 274 10.81 3.30 18.51
N HIS A 275 10.14 2.25 19.01
CA HIS A 275 10.65 0.88 19.07
C HIS A 275 9.91 -0.09 18.14
N ILE A 276 8.84 0.37 17.49
CA ILE A 276 7.97 -0.44 16.62
C ILE A 276 8.05 0.02 15.17
N ASP A 277 7.64 -0.83 14.24
CA ASP A 277 7.54 -0.51 12.81
C ASP A 277 6.12 -0.10 12.40
N MET A 278 5.12 -0.57 13.15
CA MET A 278 3.71 -0.40 12.82
C MET A 278 2.91 0.01 14.06
N ALA A 279 1.97 0.93 13.88
CA ALA A 279 0.99 1.28 14.91
C ALA A 279 -0.41 1.06 14.34
N MET A 280 -1.14 0.11 14.90
CA MET A 280 -2.44 -0.30 14.42
C MET A 280 -3.55 0.26 15.31
N VAL A 281 -4.65 0.69 14.69
CA VAL A 281 -5.92 0.94 15.37
C VAL A 281 -6.87 -0.20 15.02
N LEU A 282 -7.35 -0.90 16.04
CA LEU A 282 -8.50 -1.79 15.91
C LEU A 282 -9.78 -0.96 15.98
N GLY A 283 -10.52 -0.94 14.88
CA GLY A 283 -11.65 -0.09 14.59
C GLY A 283 -12.98 -0.57 15.15
N VAL A 284 -13.02 -1.75 15.74
CA VAL A 284 -14.22 -2.42 16.26
C VAL A 284 -14.13 -2.58 17.77
N ALA A 285 -15.28 -2.81 18.42
CA ALA A 285 -15.36 -2.85 19.87
C ALA A 285 -14.69 -4.10 20.45
N ASP A 286 -14.96 -5.26 19.86
CA ASP A 286 -14.53 -6.54 20.38
C ASP A 286 -13.46 -7.17 19.46
N PRO A 287 -12.22 -7.36 19.92
CA PRO A 287 -11.23 -8.15 19.18
C PRO A 287 -11.75 -9.57 18.90
N GLY A 288 -11.35 -10.13 17.76
CA GLY A 288 -11.62 -11.52 17.39
C GLY A 288 -12.95 -11.75 16.66
N ARG A 289 -13.82 -10.73 16.58
CA ARG A 289 -15.15 -10.86 15.96
C ARG A 289 -15.27 -10.06 14.68
N SER A 290 -15.62 -10.73 13.58
CA SER A 290 -15.86 -10.10 12.29
C SER A 290 -17.24 -9.43 12.20
N GLY A 291 -17.44 -8.54 11.22
CA GLY A 291 -18.76 -7.97 10.88
C GLY A 291 -19.24 -6.81 11.76
N GLN A 292 -18.42 -6.36 12.71
CA GLN A 292 -18.74 -5.22 13.57
C GLN A 292 -18.63 -3.87 12.86
N THR A 293 -19.37 -2.89 13.38
CA THR A 293 -19.35 -1.51 12.88
C THR A 293 -18.12 -0.76 13.38
N MET A 294 -17.51 0.04 12.51
CA MET A 294 -16.39 0.91 12.86
C MET A 294 -16.78 1.97 13.90
N MET A 295 -15.98 2.08 14.96
CA MET A 295 -16.16 3.05 16.03
C MET A 295 -15.64 4.44 15.64
N ALA A 296 -16.34 5.50 16.07
CA ALA A 296 -15.93 6.88 15.78
C ALA A 296 -14.60 7.24 16.46
N GLU A 297 -14.39 6.77 17.70
CA GLU A 297 -13.15 6.97 18.46
C GLU A 297 -11.91 6.37 17.76
N ALA A 298 -12.07 5.26 17.04
CA ALA A 298 -10.99 4.65 16.29
C ALA A 298 -10.52 5.53 15.13
N VAL A 299 -11.45 6.22 14.46
CA VAL A 299 -11.10 7.18 13.41
C VAL A 299 -10.27 8.33 13.98
N GLU A 300 -10.63 8.82 15.17
CA GLU A 300 -9.87 9.87 15.85
C GLU A 300 -8.48 9.39 16.27
N MET A 301 -8.39 8.20 16.87
CA MET A 301 -7.10 7.60 17.21
C MET A 301 -6.21 7.40 15.97
N SER A 302 -6.80 7.01 14.84
CA SER A 302 -6.08 6.88 13.57
C SER A 302 -5.51 8.22 13.10
N ARG A 303 -6.23 9.33 13.31
CA ARG A 303 -5.70 10.69 13.01
C ARG A 303 -4.52 11.03 13.91
N VAL A 304 -4.61 10.72 15.20
CA VAL A 304 -3.52 10.94 16.18
C VAL A 304 -2.27 10.17 15.76
N LEU A 305 -2.38 8.86 15.50
CA LEU A 305 -1.23 8.05 15.08
C LEU A 305 -0.64 8.54 13.76
N GLU A 306 -1.48 8.90 12.81
CA GLU A 306 -1.01 9.39 11.51
C GLU A 306 -0.32 10.76 11.60
N ALA A 307 -0.68 11.60 12.59
CA ALA A 307 0.06 12.83 12.88
C ALA A 307 1.46 12.55 13.45
N LEU A 308 1.63 11.44 14.16
CA LEU A 308 2.90 11.01 14.77
C LEU A 308 3.76 10.14 13.84
N ALA A 309 3.17 9.57 12.80
CA ALA A 309 3.79 8.57 11.92
C ALA A 309 5.14 9.01 11.34
N SER A 310 5.22 10.22 10.79
CA SER A 310 6.47 10.72 10.20
C SER A 310 7.56 11.01 11.24
N ARG A 311 7.18 11.38 12.48
CA ARG A 311 8.12 11.68 13.55
C ARG A 311 8.81 10.40 14.03
N TYR A 312 8.03 9.34 14.23
CA TYR A 312 8.54 8.05 14.74
C TYR A 312 8.88 7.04 13.63
N ARG A 313 8.65 7.39 12.37
CA ARG A 313 8.89 6.52 11.20
C ARG A 313 8.11 5.19 11.27
N VAL A 314 6.89 5.25 11.79
CA VAL A 314 5.99 4.10 11.91
C VAL A 314 4.97 4.07 10.77
N ASP A 315 4.65 2.87 10.30
CA ASP A 315 3.56 2.63 9.36
C ASP A 315 2.23 2.57 10.15
N THR A 316 1.23 3.37 9.76
CA THR A 316 -0.10 3.34 10.39
C THR A 316 -0.98 2.28 9.74
N VAL A 317 -1.63 1.49 10.58
CA VAL A 317 -2.52 0.40 10.16
C VAL A 317 -3.91 0.63 10.75
N PHE A 318 -4.96 0.38 9.97
CA PHE A 318 -6.34 0.38 10.44
C PHE A 318 -7.03 -0.91 10.04
N ASP A 319 -7.60 -1.60 11.01
CA ASP A 319 -8.37 -2.82 10.81
C ASP A 319 -9.73 -2.71 11.52
N GLY A 320 -10.75 -3.40 11.02
CA GLY A 320 -12.06 -3.51 11.66
C GLY A 320 -13.09 -2.52 11.13
N GLY A 321 -14.23 -3.05 10.67
CA GLY A 321 -15.41 -2.27 10.27
C GLY A 321 -15.23 -1.40 9.02
N LEU A 322 -14.17 -1.62 8.25
CA LEU A 322 -13.86 -0.83 7.05
C LEU A 322 -14.71 -1.28 5.85
N THR A 323 -15.41 -0.33 5.26
CA THR A 323 -16.23 -0.50 4.05
C THR A 323 -15.94 0.63 3.05
N LEU A 324 -16.50 0.54 1.84
CA LEU A 324 -16.38 1.62 0.87
C LEU A 324 -16.91 2.94 1.41
N SER A 325 -18.07 2.95 2.07
CA SER A 325 -18.76 4.16 2.52
C SER A 325 -18.01 4.94 3.61
N ASN A 326 -17.13 4.28 4.36
CA ASN A 326 -16.39 4.91 5.45
C ASN A 326 -14.87 5.03 5.23
N SER A 327 -14.33 4.34 4.21
CA SER A 327 -12.88 4.29 3.91
C SER A 327 -12.19 5.65 3.77
N THR A 328 -12.88 6.67 3.26
CA THR A 328 -12.32 8.02 3.06
C THR A 328 -12.02 8.74 4.36
N ARG A 329 -12.70 8.37 5.46
CA ARG A 329 -12.52 8.95 6.79
C ARG A 329 -11.25 8.46 7.48
N ILE A 330 -10.69 7.33 7.02
CA ILE A 330 -9.55 6.65 7.63
C ILE A 330 -8.26 7.21 7.02
N PRO A 331 -7.39 7.85 7.82
CA PRO A 331 -6.16 8.47 7.33
C PRO A 331 -4.97 7.50 7.23
N ALA A 332 -5.08 6.29 7.78
CA ALA A 332 -4.00 5.32 7.86
C ALA A 332 -3.46 4.91 6.47
N GLN A 333 -2.16 4.60 6.42
CA GLN A 333 -1.50 4.15 5.20
C GLN A 333 -1.93 2.73 4.82
N TYR A 334 -1.93 1.81 5.78
CA TYR A 334 -2.34 0.43 5.58
C TYR A 334 -3.77 0.28 6.12
N ILE A 335 -4.64 -0.28 5.28
CA ILE A 335 -6.03 -0.52 5.64
C ILE A 335 -6.35 -2.00 5.40
N ILE A 336 -7.16 -2.58 6.28
CA ILE A 336 -7.58 -3.97 6.22
C ILE A 336 -9.11 -4.01 6.11
N SER A 337 -9.63 -4.78 5.16
CA SER A 337 -11.07 -4.97 4.96
C SER A 337 -11.36 -6.34 4.38
N SER A 338 -11.87 -7.25 5.22
CA SER A 338 -12.29 -8.59 4.77
C SER A 338 -13.76 -8.62 4.41
N SER A 339 -14.68 -8.46 5.36
CA SER A 339 -16.12 -8.55 5.11
C SER A 339 -16.57 -7.56 4.02
N GLY A 340 -16.11 -6.30 4.10
CA GLY A 340 -16.40 -5.27 3.11
C GLY A 340 -15.98 -5.61 1.67
N VAL A 341 -14.95 -6.45 1.50
CA VAL A 341 -14.49 -6.93 0.18
C VAL A 341 -15.17 -8.24 -0.20
N LEU A 342 -15.15 -9.24 0.68
CA LEU A 342 -15.52 -10.62 0.37
C LEU A 342 -17.03 -10.85 0.27
N GLN A 343 -17.84 -9.98 0.88
CA GLN A 343 -19.31 -9.99 0.79
C GLN A 343 -19.84 -9.08 -0.33
N SER A 344 -18.97 -8.33 -1.01
CA SER A 344 -19.36 -7.51 -2.16
C SER A 344 -19.65 -8.38 -3.39
N ASP A 345 -20.65 -8.00 -4.20
CA ASP A 345 -20.93 -8.65 -5.49
C ASP A 345 -19.74 -8.59 -6.45
N ARG A 346 -18.89 -7.57 -6.31
CA ARG A 346 -17.71 -7.36 -7.14
C ARG A 346 -16.46 -7.14 -6.27
N PRO A 347 -15.90 -8.20 -5.64
CA PRO A 347 -14.78 -8.08 -4.69
C PRO A 347 -13.56 -7.34 -5.27
N LEU A 348 -13.18 -7.66 -6.51
CA LEU A 348 -12.05 -7.01 -7.19
C LEU A 348 -12.30 -5.51 -7.46
N HIS A 349 -13.52 -5.14 -7.80
CA HIS A 349 -13.90 -3.74 -7.97
C HIS A 349 -13.85 -3.00 -6.63
N THR A 350 -14.33 -3.64 -5.56
CA THR A 350 -14.29 -3.09 -4.20
C THR A 350 -12.86 -2.90 -3.71
N VAL A 351 -11.96 -3.86 -3.94
CA VAL A 351 -10.51 -3.71 -3.72
C VAL A 351 -9.97 -2.46 -4.42
N PHE A 352 -10.31 -2.28 -5.70
CA PHE A 352 -9.90 -1.12 -6.48
C PHE A 352 -10.45 0.19 -5.91
N CYS A 353 -11.73 0.24 -5.56
CA CYS A 353 -12.37 1.41 -5.00
C CYS A 353 -11.81 1.78 -3.61
N LEU A 354 -11.46 0.80 -2.78
CA LEU A 354 -10.85 1.03 -1.47
C LEU A 354 -9.42 1.59 -1.58
N ILE A 355 -8.60 1.02 -2.46
CA ILE A 355 -7.22 1.50 -2.66
C ILE A 355 -7.22 2.90 -3.28
N THR A 356 -8.13 3.14 -4.23
CA THR A 356 -8.23 4.44 -4.88
C THR A 356 -9.07 5.43 -4.07
N GLY A 357 -9.90 5.03 -3.12
CA GLY A 357 -10.91 5.93 -2.55
C GLY A 357 -11.85 6.53 -3.61
N ARG A 358 -12.04 5.87 -4.76
CA ARG A 358 -13.11 6.24 -5.72
C ARG A 358 -14.37 5.50 -5.30
N HIS A 359 -15.40 6.24 -4.93
CA HIS A 359 -16.75 5.69 -4.94
C HIS A 359 -17.18 5.60 -6.41
N GLY A 360 -17.32 4.39 -6.94
CA GLY A 360 -17.99 4.20 -8.23
C GLY A 360 -19.41 4.73 -8.10
N ALA A 361 -19.95 5.31 -9.18
CA ALA A 361 -21.27 5.93 -9.22
C ALA A 361 -22.45 4.93 -9.12
N ASP A 362 -22.20 3.70 -8.69
CA ASP A 362 -23.18 2.62 -8.60
C ASP A 362 -23.24 2.12 -7.15
N THR A 363 -24.01 2.84 -6.33
CA THR A 363 -24.72 2.28 -5.17
C THR A 363 -26.16 2.06 -5.54
#